data_AF-A0A2G2G463-F1
#
_entry.id   AF-A0A2G2G463-F1
#
_cell.length_a   1.000
_cell.length_b   1.000
_cell.length_c   1.000
_cell.angle_alpha   90.00
_cell.angle_beta   90.00
_cell.angle_gamma   90.00
#
_symmetry.space_group_name_H-M   'P 1'
#
loop_
_entity.id
_entity.type
_entity.pdbx_description
1 polymer ?
#
loop_
_entity_poly.entity_id
_entity_poly.type
_entity_poly.pdbx_seq_one_letter_code
_entity_poly.pdbx_strand_id
1 'polypeptide(L)'
;MYMDKKQWFSALASEDLEVMDMMLEGGFDANILDDKNESALKILAKKLGLAINDLDWESEKLLKEIAATLILHGAHEEDLGHLGGDFCNISHAITLHVIKMASFQGKLNPILKLIEDGDIWFPEKNPSAKGEFLKVVNDKNIFSIEKMFEYQVVGFAPTQ
;
A
#
# COMPACT_ATOMS: atom_id res chain seq x y z
N MET A 1 12.67 -25.24 -7.71
CA MET A 1 13.68 -24.32 -7.14
C MET A 1 13.15 -23.93 -5.77
N TYR A 2 13.87 -24.21 -4.69
CA TYR A 2 13.43 -23.79 -3.35
C TYR A 2 13.71 -22.30 -3.24
N MET A 3 12.64 -21.50 -3.17
CA MET A 3 12.70 -20.06 -2.93
C MET A 3 12.99 -19.84 -1.44
N ASP A 4 14.07 -19.11 -1.12
CA ASP A 4 14.55 -18.94 0.25
C ASP A 4 14.65 -17.46 0.69
N LYS A 5 14.87 -17.24 2.00
CA LYS A 5 15.02 -15.91 2.60
C LYS A 5 16.06 -15.05 1.90
N LYS A 6 17.16 -15.64 1.42
CA LYS A 6 18.24 -14.89 0.76
C LYS A 6 17.79 -14.40 -0.61
N GLN A 7 17.12 -15.25 -1.37
CA GLN A 7 16.53 -14.86 -2.66
C GLN A 7 15.49 -13.76 -2.47
N TRP A 8 14.64 -13.86 -1.44
CA TRP A 8 13.62 -12.85 -1.11
C TRP A 8 14.23 -11.46 -0.92
N PHE A 9 15.21 -11.33 -0.02
CA PHE A 9 15.84 -10.05 0.24
C PHE A 9 16.76 -9.56 -0.89
N SER A 10 17.25 -10.46 -1.75
CA SER A 10 17.95 -10.08 -2.99
C SER A 10 17.00 -9.46 -4.01
N ALA A 11 15.82 -10.03 -4.21
CA ALA A 11 14.78 -9.48 -5.09
C ALA A 11 14.31 -8.12 -4.56
N LEU A 12 14.07 -8.01 -3.25
CA LEU A 12 13.72 -6.74 -2.59
C LEU A 12 14.79 -5.66 -2.77
N ALA A 13 16.06 -6.01 -2.65
CA ALA A 13 17.17 -5.07 -2.78
C ALA A 13 17.28 -4.52 -4.21
N SER A 14 16.98 -5.36 -5.21
CA SER A 14 17.01 -5.04 -6.64
C SER A 14 15.68 -4.54 -7.20
N GLU A 15 14.63 -4.44 -6.35
CA GLU A 15 13.27 -4.03 -6.75
C GLU A 15 12.68 -4.90 -7.87
N ASP A 16 13.06 -6.18 -7.88
CA ASP A 16 12.60 -7.17 -8.84
C ASP A 16 11.18 -7.66 -8.46
N LEU A 17 10.19 -6.84 -8.86
CA LEU A 17 8.78 -7.08 -8.59
C LEU A 17 8.31 -8.43 -9.15
N GLU A 18 8.80 -8.85 -10.31
CA GLU A 18 8.38 -10.11 -10.93
C GLU A 18 8.80 -11.32 -10.07
N VAL A 19 10.04 -11.34 -9.59
CA VAL A 19 10.51 -12.40 -8.69
C VAL A 19 9.77 -12.33 -7.36
N MET A 20 9.54 -11.14 -6.81
CA MET A 20 8.81 -10.99 -5.55
C MET A 20 7.37 -11.49 -5.66
N ASP A 21 6.64 -11.10 -6.71
CA ASP A 21 5.26 -11.53 -6.94
C ASP A 21 5.18 -13.05 -7.11
N MET A 22 6.08 -13.64 -7.90
CA MET A 22 6.15 -15.10 -8.06
C MET A 22 6.39 -15.84 -6.73
N MET A 23 7.26 -15.29 -5.85
CA MET A 23 7.50 -15.88 -4.53
C MET A 23 6.24 -15.79 -3.65
N LEU A 24 5.58 -14.64 -3.63
CA LEU A 24 4.37 -14.39 -2.86
C LEU A 24 3.18 -15.25 -3.34
N GLU A 25 3.01 -15.40 -4.65
CA GLU A 25 2.02 -16.31 -5.25
C GLU A 25 2.32 -17.78 -4.91
N GLY A 26 3.60 -18.12 -4.77
CA GLY A 26 4.06 -19.42 -4.28
C GLY A 26 3.82 -19.67 -2.78
N GLY A 27 3.23 -18.70 -2.07
CA GLY A 27 2.95 -18.80 -0.63
C GLY A 27 4.14 -18.45 0.26
N PHE A 28 5.15 -17.76 -0.27
CA PHE A 28 6.24 -17.24 0.54
C PHE A 28 5.71 -16.18 1.52
N ASP A 29 6.16 -16.24 2.78
CA ASP A 29 5.70 -15.32 3.81
C ASP A 29 6.30 -13.92 3.63
N ALA A 30 5.44 -12.94 3.30
CA ALA A 30 5.82 -11.54 3.12
C ALA A 30 6.39 -10.90 4.40
N ASN A 31 6.08 -11.47 5.57
CA ASN A 31 6.48 -10.95 6.89
C ASN A 31 7.78 -11.58 7.41
N ILE A 32 8.48 -12.37 6.59
CA ILE A 32 9.79 -12.89 6.98
C ILE A 32 10.74 -11.73 7.30
N LEU A 33 11.49 -11.86 8.38
CA LEU A 33 12.38 -10.83 8.86
C LEU A 33 13.81 -11.05 8.36
N ASP A 34 14.48 -9.99 7.96
CA ASP A 34 15.90 -10.00 7.62
C ASP A 34 16.78 -10.20 8.88
N ASP A 35 18.10 -10.14 8.72
CA ASP A 35 19.02 -10.32 9.86
C ASP A 35 19.07 -9.09 10.80
N LYS A 36 18.42 -8.00 10.42
CA LYS A 36 18.20 -6.79 11.23
C LYS A 36 16.80 -6.74 11.85
N ASN A 37 16.05 -7.84 11.75
CA ASN A 37 14.69 -7.96 12.27
C ASN A 37 13.70 -7.00 11.56
N GLU A 38 13.87 -6.79 10.26
CA GLU A 38 13.02 -5.95 9.41
C GLU A 38 12.30 -6.79 8.35
N SER A 39 11.00 -6.58 8.18
CA SER A 39 10.23 -7.16 7.09
C SER A 39 10.55 -6.48 5.76
N ALA A 40 10.09 -7.09 4.66
CA ALA A 40 10.20 -6.48 3.34
C ALA A 40 9.49 -5.12 3.27
N LEU A 41 8.29 -5.03 3.86
CA LEU A 41 7.49 -3.81 3.83
C LEU A 41 8.17 -2.67 4.60
N LYS A 42 8.80 -2.97 5.74
CA LYS A 42 9.56 -1.99 6.53
C LYS A 42 10.77 -1.42 5.80
N ILE A 43 11.49 -2.27 5.07
CA ILE A 43 12.64 -1.85 4.26
C ILE A 43 12.17 -0.95 3.10
N LEU A 44 11.08 -1.33 2.41
CA LEU A 44 10.50 -0.53 1.33
C LEU A 44 9.97 0.81 1.80
N ALA A 45 9.32 0.86 2.97
CA ALA A 45 8.81 2.10 3.53
C ALA A 45 9.92 3.15 3.72
N LYS A 46 11.11 2.72 4.15
CA LYS A 46 12.29 3.60 4.26
C LYS A 46 12.77 4.08 2.88
N LYS A 47 12.86 3.18 1.90
CA LYS A 47 13.24 3.54 0.51
C LYS A 47 12.25 4.54 -0.08
N LEU A 48 10.95 4.31 0.13
CA LEU A 48 9.88 5.16 -0.37
C LEU A 48 9.94 6.55 0.27
N GLY A 49 10.18 6.64 1.58
CA GLY A 49 10.39 7.92 2.26
C GLY A 49 11.56 8.71 1.68
N LEU A 50 12.66 8.05 1.32
CA LEU A 50 13.79 8.69 0.64
C LEU A 50 13.41 9.17 -0.77
N ALA A 51 12.79 8.31 -1.59
CA ALA A 51 12.38 8.67 -2.95
C ALA A 51 11.43 9.88 -2.98
N ILE A 52 10.47 9.94 -2.04
CA ILE A 52 9.56 11.09 -1.89
C ILE A 52 10.33 12.36 -1.52
N ASN A 53 11.26 12.28 -0.56
CA ASN A 53 12.07 13.43 -0.15
C ASN A 53 12.99 13.93 -1.27
N ASP A 54 13.51 13.02 -2.08
CA ASP A 54 14.41 13.31 -3.19
C ASP A 54 13.67 13.69 -4.49
N LEU A 55 12.32 13.67 -4.47
CA LEU A 55 11.45 13.90 -5.64
C LEU A 55 11.74 12.93 -6.79
N ASP A 56 12.11 11.70 -6.47
CA ASP A 56 12.35 10.62 -7.44
C ASP A 56 11.04 9.87 -7.74
N TRP A 57 10.27 10.44 -8.68
CA TRP A 57 8.94 9.95 -9.05
C TRP A 57 8.93 8.53 -9.64
N GLU A 58 10.01 8.12 -10.33
CA GLU A 58 10.08 6.79 -10.93
C GLU A 58 10.30 5.73 -9.86
N SER A 59 11.25 5.97 -8.95
CA SER A 59 11.46 5.09 -7.79
C SER A 59 10.24 5.09 -6.88
N GLU A 60 9.63 6.25 -6.62
CA GLU A 60 8.41 6.35 -5.82
C GLU A 60 7.29 5.46 -6.38
N LYS A 61 7.05 5.51 -7.69
CA LYS A 61 6.02 4.73 -8.35
C LYS A 61 6.27 3.22 -8.21
N LEU A 62 7.49 2.77 -8.50
CA LEU A 62 7.86 1.34 -8.39
C LEU A 62 7.74 0.85 -6.95
N LEU A 63 8.26 1.62 -5.98
CA LEU A 63 8.22 1.25 -4.56
C LEU A 63 6.78 1.18 -4.04
N LYS A 64 5.88 2.05 -4.51
CA LYS A 64 4.44 1.98 -4.22
C LYS A 64 3.80 0.70 -4.76
N GLU A 65 4.18 0.27 -5.96
CA GLU A 65 3.69 -0.96 -6.59
C GLU A 65 4.15 -2.21 -5.82
N ILE A 66 5.43 -2.25 -5.42
CA ILE A 66 5.96 -3.34 -4.60
C ILE A 66 5.28 -3.37 -3.22
N ALA A 67 5.15 -2.21 -2.55
CA ALA A 67 4.49 -2.13 -1.25
C ALA A 67 3.03 -2.62 -1.31
N ALA A 68 2.30 -2.23 -2.36
CA ALA A 68 0.94 -2.69 -2.58
C ALA A 68 0.85 -4.20 -2.82
N THR A 69 1.77 -4.77 -3.58
CA THR A 69 1.87 -6.21 -3.80
C THR A 69 2.07 -6.97 -2.50
N LEU A 70 2.97 -6.50 -1.63
CA LEU A 70 3.20 -7.09 -0.31
C LEU A 70 1.94 -7.08 0.57
N ILE A 71 1.24 -5.95 0.63
CA ILE A 71 0.00 -5.81 1.43
C ILE A 71 -1.09 -6.74 0.91
N LEU A 72 -1.23 -6.86 -0.41
CA LEU A 72 -2.19 -7.79 -1.04
C LEU A 72 -1.88 -9.26 -0.71
N HIS A 73 -0.63 -9.57 -0.37
CA HIS A 73 -0.18 -10.89 0.05
C HIS A 73 0.00 -11.01 1.58
N GLY A 74 -0.59 -10.10 2.35
CA GLY A 74 -0.69 -10.21 3.81
C GLY A 74 0.50 -9.67 4.59
N ALA A 75 1.30 -8.78 4.01
CA ALA A 75 2.28 -8.02 4.77
C ALA A 75 1.60 -7.10 5.78
N HIS A 76 2.16 -7.02 6.99
CA HIS A 76 1.59 -6.20 8.07
C HIS A 76 1.80 -4.70 7.81
N GLU A 77 0.74 -3.96 7.60
CA GLU A 77 0.73 -2.54 7.26
C GLU A 77 1.38 -1.64 8.32
N GLU A 78 1.42 -2.07 9.59
CA GLU A 78 2.14 -1.37 10.67
C GLU A 78 3.63 -1.15 10.35
N ASP A 79 4.23 -1.97 9.48
CA ASP A 79 5.62 -1.85 9.06
C ASP A 79 5.88 -0.67 8.11
N LEU A 80 4.84 -0.06 7.52
CA LEU A 80 4.98 1.18 6.76
C LEU A 80 5.44 2.34 7.66
N GLY A 81 5.02 2.31 8.92
CA GLY A 81 5.32 3.32 9.92
C GLY A 81 4.91 4.75 9.53
N HIS A 82 5.30 5.70 10.36
CA HIS A 82 5.20 7.14 10.10
C HIS A 82 6.56 7.70 9.67
N LEU A 83 7.18 7.08 8.66
CA LEU A 83 8.51 7.46 8.18
C LEU A 83 8.40 8.71 7.28
N GLY A 84 8.43 9.88 7.92
CA GLY A 84 8.46 11.18 7.22
C GLY A 84 7.98 12.38 8.01
N GLY A 85 7.91 12.28 9.35
CA GLY A 85 7.44 13.36 10.20
C GLY A 85 5.96 13.69 9.99
N ASP A 86 5.54 14.91 10.34
CA ASP A 86 4.14 15.36 10.24
C ASP A 86 3.60 15.40 8.79
N PHE A 87 4.47 15.33 7.78
CA PHE A 87 4.12 15.57 6.37
C PHE A 87 4.02 14.31 5.50
N CYS A 88 4.63 13.18 5.88
CA CYS A 88 4.57 11.96 5.06
C CYS A 88 4.11 10.76 5.89
N ASN A 89 2.82 10.46 5.79
CA ASN A 89 2.26 9.19 6.19
C ASN A 89 2.42 8.22 5.01
N ILE A 90 3.43 7.34 5.05
CA ILE A 90 3.72 6.37 3.98
C ILE A 90 2.49 5.50 3.68
N SER A 91 1.74 5.08 4.71
CA SER A 91 0.47 4.37 4.53
C SER A 91 -0.53 5.17 3.69
N HIS A 92 -0.63 6.47 3.92
CA HIS A 92 -1.45 7.36 3.10
C HIS A 92 -0.95 7.44 1.64
N ALA A 93 0.36 7.62 1.44
CA ALA A 93 0.98 7.74 0.12
C ALA A 93 0.76 6.50 -0.76
N ILE A 94 0.70 5.31 -0.16
CA ILE A 94 0.48 4.05 -0.88
C ILE A 94 -1.01 3.67 -1.01
N THR A 95 -1.90 4.25 -0.19
CA THR A 95 -3.31 3.81 -0.10
C THR A 95 -4.00 3.77 -1.46
N LEU A 96 -3.89 4.87 -2.22
CA LEU A 96 -4.52 4.95 -3.54
C LEU A 96 -3.98 3.88 -4.50
N HIS A 97 -2.70 3.55 -4.41
CA HIS A 97 -2.08 2.51 -5.24
C HIS A 97 -2.58 1.13 -4.87
N VAL A 98 -2.60 0.82 -3.57
CA VAL A 98 -3.13 -0.44 -3.02
C VAL A 98 -4.57 -0.67 -3.48
N ILE A 99 -5.43 0.33 -3.36
CA ILE A 99 -6.84 0.24 -3.75
C ILE A 99 -7.01 0.01 -5.25
N LYS A 100 -6.25 0.73 -6.08
CA LYS A 100 -6.26 0.54 -7.53
C LYS A 100 -5.83 -0.88 -7.90
N MET A 101 -4.70 -1.34 -7.37
CA MET A 101 -4.18 -2.69 -7.65
C MET A 101 -5.15 -3.78 -7.18
N ALA A 102 -5.70 -3.64 -5.97
CA ALA A 102 -6.71 -4.56 -5.45
C ALA A 102 -7.96 -4.62 -6.35
N SER A 103 -8.40 -3.47 -6.86
CA SER A 103 -9.54 -3.38 -7.78
C SER A 103 -9.28 -4.13 -9.09
N PHE A 104 -8.07 -3.98 -9.65
CA PHE A 104 -7.63 -4.67 -10.86
C PHE A 104 -7.46 -6.17 -10.66
N GLN A 105 -6.84 -6.59 -9.54
CA GLN A 105 -6.60 -8.00 -9.22
C GLN A 105 -7.85 -8.72 -8.65
N GLY A 106 -8.92 -7.99 -8.36
CA GLY A 106 -10.12 -8.55 -7.71
C GLY A 106 -9.92 -8.94 -6.24
N LYS A 107 -8.81 -8.53 -5.61
CA LYS A 107 -8.44 -8.82 -4.22
C LYS A 107 -8.85 -7.67 -3.29
N LEU A 108 -10.13 -7.26 -3.32
CA LEU A 108 -10.60 -6.10 -2.54
C LEU A 108 -10.82 -6.40 -1.05
N ASN A 109 -11.15 -7.63 -0.67
CA ASN A 109 -11.52 -7.96 0.71
C ASN A 109 -10.43 -7.58 1.74
N PRO A 110 -9.13 -7.86 1.52
CA PRO A 110 -8.09 -7.41 2.43
C PRO A 110 -8.07 -5.88 2.60
N ILE A 111 -8.31 -5.15 1.51
CA ILE A 111 -8.26 -3.68 1.51
C ILE A 111 -9.48 -3.07 2.19
N LEU A 112 -10.67 -3.63 1.95
CA LEU A 112 -11.88 -3.21 2.65
C LEU A 112 -11.72 -3.35 4.16
N LYS A 113 -11.13 -4.47 4.62
CA LYS A 113 -10.85 -4.70 6.04
C LYS A 113 -9.87 -3.67 6.59
N LEU A 114 -8.77 -3.37 5.90
CA LEU A 114 -7.80 -2.35 6.32
C LEU A 114 -8.40 -0.94 6.40
N ILE A 115 -9.33 -0.61 5.50
CA ILE A 115 -10.11 0.63 5.58
C ILE A 115 -11.06 0.59 6.80
N GLU A 116 -11.75 -0.52 7.03
CA GLU A 116 -12.65 -0.76 8.16
C GLU A 116 -11.95 -0.71 9.53
N ASP A 117 -10.72 -1.19 9.62
CA ASP A 117 -9.90 -1.16 10.83
C ASP A 117 -9.25 0.22 11.03
N GLY A 118 -9.14 1.00 9.95
CA GLY A 118 -8.64 2.38 9.97
C GLY A 118 -7.14 2.51 9.73
N ASP A 119 -6.48 1.40 9.37
CA ASP A 119 -5.05 1.35 9.08
C ASP A 119 -4.72 2.04 7.74
N ILE A 120 -5.69 2.03 6.83
CA ILE A 120 -5.61 2.63 5.50
C ILE A 120 -6.80 3.61 5.34
N TRP A 121 -6.69 4.80 5.92
CA TRP A 121 -7.76 5.82 5.91
C TRP A 121 -7.24 7.26 6.15
N PHE A 122 -8.01 8.25 5.71
CA PHE A 122 -7.78 9.66 5.99
C PHE A 122 -7.86 9.97 7.50
N PRO A 123 -6.96 10.79 8.07
CA PRO A 123 -6.89 11.04 9.52
C PRO A 123 -8.13 11.73 10.12
N GLU A 124 -9.12 12.14 9.33
CA GLU A 124 -10.35 12.73 9.86
C GLU A 124 -11.29 11.66 10.42
N LYS A 125 -11.66 11.86 11.69
CA LYS A 125 -12.63 11.07 12.47
C LYS A 125 -14.06 11.30 11.99
N ASN A 126 -14.33 11.19 10.69
CA ASN A 126 -15.67 11.28 10.12
C ASN A 126 -16.16 9.87 9.73
N PRO A 127 -16.99 9.20 10.56
CA PRO A 127 -17.49 7.86 10.27
C PRO A 127 -18.32 7.78 8.99
N SER A 128 -19.06 8.85 8.65
CA SER A 128 -19.85 8.92 7.42
C SER A 128 -18.96 8.93 6.18
N ALA A 129 -17.84 9.64 6.25
CA ALA A 129 -16.85 9.70 5.19
C ALA A 129 -16.20 8.33 4.91
N LYS A 130 -15.90 7.58 5.97
CA LYS A 130 -15.37 6.22 5.88
C LYS A 130 -16.37 5.26 5.21
N GLY A 131 -17.65 5.34 5.57
CA GLY A 131 -18.70 4.51 4.96
C GLY A 131 -18.89 4.79 3.47
N GLU A 132 -18.86 6.05 3.07
CA GLU A 132 -18.93 6.43 1.65
C GLU A 132 -17.69 5.94 0.88
N PHE A 133 -16.50 6.11 1.47
CA PHE A 133 -15.26 5.63 0.87
C PHE A 133 -15.25 4.11 0.67
N LEU A 134 -15.67 3.33 1.68
CA LEU A 134 -15.83 1.89 1.57
C LEU A 134 -16.76 1.50 0.41
N LYS A 135 -17.87 2.21 0.25
CA LYS A 135 -18.81 1.97 -0.86
C LYS A 135 -18.14 2.22 -2.21
N VAL A 136 -17.46 3.35 -2.37
CA VAL A 136 -16.77 3.71 -3.62
C VAL A 136 -15.67 2.71 -3.97
N VAL A 137 -14.90 2.25 -2.97
CA VAL A 137 -13.87 1.21 -3.14
C VAL A 137 -14.50 -0.12 -3.55
N ASN A 138 -15.58 -0.53 -2.89
CA ASN A 138 -16.32 -1.75 -3.21
C ASN A 138 -16.92 -1.71 -4.63
N ASP A 139 -17.41 -0.55 -5.06
CA ASP A 139 -17.95 -0.31 -6.40
C ASP A 139 -16.85 -0.19 -7.48
N LYS A 140 -15.56 -0.25 -7.10
CA LYS A 140 -14.39 -0.09 -7.98
C LYS A 140 -14.40 1.22 -8.77
N ASN A 141 -15.02 2.27 -8.23
CA ASN A 141 -15.13 3.57 -8.91
C ASN A 141 -13.85 4.39 -8.73
N ILE A 142 -12.83 4.09 -9.54
CA ILE A 142 -11.48 4.69 -9.45
C ILE A 142 -11.52 6.22 -9.50
N PHE A 143 -12.36 6.82 -10.35
CA PHE A 143 -12.49 8.27 -10.46
C PHE A 143 -12.89 8.91 -9.13
N SER A 144 -13.92 8.36 -8.46
CA SER A 144 -14.36 8.85 -7.16
C SER A 144 -13.32 8.62 -6.06
N ILE A 145 -12.59 7.51 -6.10
CA ILE A 145 -11.48 7.23 -5.16
C ILE A 145 -10.39 8.29 -5.29
N GLU A 146 -9.95 8.59 -6.52
CA GLU A 146 -8.95 9.63 -6.79
C GLU A 146 -9.42 11.01 -6.30
N LYS A 147 -10.69 11.36 -6.55
CA LYS A 147 -11.26 12.63 -6.12
C LYS A 147 -11.31 12.76 -4.60
N MET A 148 -11.66 11.69 -3.89
CA MET A 148 -11.62 11.66 -2.42
C MET A 148 -10.18 11.82 -1.89
N PHE A 149 -9.18 11.33 -2.62
CA PHE A 149 -7.76 11.53 -2.28
C PHE A 149 -7.27 12.96 -2.54
N GLU A 150 -7.60 13.52 -3.70
CA GLU A 150 -7.15 14.85 -4.13
C GLU A 150 -7.66 15.96 -3.20
N TYR A 151 -8.91 15.87 -2.76
CA TYR A 151 -9.50 16.93 -1.95
C TYR A 151 -9.34 16.73 -0.45
N GLN A 152 -8.79 15.60 0.00
CA GLN A 152 -8.78 15.19 1.41
C GLN A 152 -10.16 15.29 2.10
N VAL A 153 -11.23 15.33 1.32
CA VAL A 153 -12.59 15.70 1.73
C VAL A 153 -13.55 14.73 1.08
N VAL A 154 -14.34 14.07 1.92
CA VAL A 154 -15.54 13.35 1.50
C VAL A 154 -16.70 14.32 1.53
N GLY A 155 -17.34 14.49 0.37
CA GLY A 155 -18.49 15.37 0.20
C GLY A 155 -18.46 16.17 -1.09
N PHE A 156 -18.63 15.50 -2.23
CA PHE A 156 -19.33 16.14 -3.34
C PHE A 156 -20.76 15.63 -3.34
N ALA A 157 -21.73 16.55 -3.25
CA ALA A 157 -23.07 16.23 -3.70
C ALA A 157 -23.00 15.79 -5.17
N PRO A 158 -23.77 14.77 -5.60
CA PRO A 158 -23.83 14.40 -7.00
C PRO A 158 -24.21 15.64 -7.80
N THR A 159 -23.33 16.09 -8.69
CA THR A 159 -23.66 17.17 -9.62
C THR A 159 -24.85 16.70 -10.47
N GLN A 160 -25.92 17.50 -10.42
CA GLN A 160 -27.16 17.35 -11.17
C GLN A 160 -26.91 17.31 -12.68
#